data_AF-A0A5C8LEQ1-F1
#
_entry.id   AF-A0A5C8LEQ1-F1
#
_cell.length_a   1.000
_cell.length_b   1.000
_cell.length_c   1.000
_cell.angle_alpha   90.00
_cell.angle_beta   90.00
_cell.angle_gamma   90.00
#
_symmetry.space_group_name_H-M   'P 1'
#
loop_
_entity.id
_entity.type
_entity.pdbx_description
1 polymer ?
#
loop_
_entity_poly.entity_id
_entity_poly.type
_entity_poly.pdbx_seq_one_letter_code
_entity_poly.pdbx_strand_id
1 'polypeptide(L)'
;MTFSSNGKDGFPLLHSIMSYELHGLFYIMSAIFIHLVLTPIFLNNEKQLKYLFAIILIALVFLYWGFEDINPYIYSLHLFPVCLIIVLLFLGITPSWMTWICFNIGCLVLFNHFSQPVLVSSSILLISGYIRKHATHKQKLGVKLLYATGMLIMYDVLYVMFVPQLSLYAQYTMLLSFPSVWMVTYLLFYVKKNEVHKQRLLLLEKDRMIGQMAATISHEVRNPLTSTRGFLQLLAQKEITVHDHKRYMELALSGIDQATTMISDYLNYAKPAANLQEQLDMKAELDAILRFITPYATQRLVTIELSHETEAPLFILGDSKKLRQCLINLLNLS
;
A
#
# COMPACT_ATOMS: atom_id res chain seq x y z
N MET A 1 4.17 44.79 29.75
CA MET A 1 5.14 45.86 29.41
C MET A 1 4.76 46.42 28.06
N THR A 2 4.68 47.74 27.98
CA THR A 2 4.22 48.55 26.84
C THR A 2 5.17 48.44 25.65
N PHE A 3 4.69 47.93 24.51
CA PHE A 3 5.39 48.06 23.23
C PHE A 3 4.80 49.24 22.45
N SER A 4 5.64 50.23 22.15
CA SER A 4 5.38 51.22 21.11
C SER A 4 6.66 51.47 20.30
N SER A 5 6.51 51.31 18.99
CA SER A 5 7.24 51.96 17.89
C SER A 5 8.67 51.48 17.57
N ASN A 6 8.81 50.70 16.49
CA ASN A 6 9.21 51.23 15.17
C ASN A 6 9.22 50.14 14.08
N GLY A 7 8.80 50.49 12.85
CA GLY A 7 8.54 49.59 11.72
C GLY A 7 9.76 48.91 11.06
N LYS A 8 10.64 48.29 11.85
CA LYS A 8 11.73 47.39 11.39
C LYS A 8 11.62 45.96 11.95
N ASP A 9 10.55 45.66 12.69
CA ASP A 9 10.41 44.41 13.47
C ASP A 9 9.72 43.26 12.71
N GLY A 10 9.25 43.48 11.47
CA GLY A 10 8.53 42.47 10.69
C GLY A 10 9.41 41.31 10.20
N PHE A 11 10.65 41.60 9.81
CA PHE A 11 11.58 40.60 9.27
C PHE A 11 12.05 39.56 10.30
N PRO A 12 12.51 39.94 11.51
CA PRO A 12 12.89 38.95 12.53
C PRO A 12 11.68 38.13 13.04
N LEU A 13 10.49 38.75 13.12
CA LEU A 13 9.26 38.04 13.50
C LEU A 13 8.90 36.97 12.45
N LEU A 14 8.85 37.34 11.16
CA LEU A 14 8.55 36.41 10.07
C LEU A 14 9.58 35.28 9.99
N HIS A 15 10.87 35.59 10.16
CA HIS A 15 11.93 34.58 10.16
C HIS A 15 11.74 33.56 11.29
N SER A 16 11.39 34.02 12.50
CA SER A 16 11.11 33.11 13.62
C SER A 16 9.88 32.23 13.38
N ILE A 17 8.81 32.78 12.81
CA ILE A 17 7.60 32.00 12.49
C ILE A 17 7.94 30.92 11.45
N MET A 18 8.63 31.32 10.39
CA MET A 18 9.07 30.41 9.33
C MET A 18 9.95 29.29 9.86
N SER A 19 10.87 29.56 10.80
CA SER A 19 11.70 28.49 11.37
C SER A 19 10.84 27.47 12.12
N TYR A 20 9.98 27.91 13.04
CA TYR A 20 9.16 26.97 13.81
C TYR A 20 8.13 26.22 12.94
N GLU A 21 7.59 26.84 11.90
CA GLU A 21 6.73 26.11 10.95
C GLU A 21 7.50 25.06 10.16
N LEU A 22 8.73 25.36 9.72
CA LEU A 22 9.59 24.38 9.07
C LEU A 22 9.91 23.22 10.00
N HIS A 23 10.14 23.49 11.28
CA HIS A 23 10.28 22.45 12.31
C HIS A 23 9.01 21.59 12.39
N GLY A 24 7.82 22.18 12.55
CA GLY A 24 6.55 21.46 12.56
C GLY A 24 6.33 20.60 11.30
N LEU A 25 6.62 21.15 10.13
CA LEU A 25 6.60 20.44 8.85
C LEU A 25 7.58 19.28 8.82
N PHE A 26 8.78 19.42 9.40
CA PHE A 26 9.77 18.35 9.46
C PHE A 26 9.26 17.13 10.24
N TYR A 27 8.51 17.31 11.33
CA TYR A 27 7.88 16.20 12.04
C TYR A 27 6.80 15.50 11.21
N ILE A 28 5.95 16.26 10.52
CA ILE A 28 4.93 15.69 9.62
C ILE A 28 5.60 14.92 8.49
N MET A 29 6.63 15.50 7.89
CA MET A 29 7.40 14.86 6.81
C MET A 29 8.13 13.60 7.28
N SER A 30 8.66 13.61 8.50
CA SER A 30 9.26 12.42 9.12
C SER A 30 8.23 11.32 9.32
N ALA A 31 7.02 11.65 9.79
CA ALA A 31 5.93 10.68 9.90
C ALA A 31 5.60 10.03 8.55
N ILE A 32 5.53 10.84 7.49
CA ILE A 32 5.26 10.39 6.11
C ILE A 32 6.40 9.53 5.57
N PHE A 33 7.64 9.89 5.87
CA PHE A 33 8.79 9.08 5.46
C PHE A 33 8.77 7.70 6.13
N ILE A 34 8.52 7.64 7.45
CA ILE A 34 8.42 6.38 8.18
C ILE A 34 7.24 5.54 7.64
N HIS A 35 6.11 6.17 7.31
CA HIS A 35 4.99 5.50 6.64
C HIS A 35 5.41 4.82 5.35
N LEU A 36 6.15 5.53 4.51
CA LEU A 36 6.59 5.06 3.21
C LEU A 36 7.53 3.86 3.35
N VAL A 37 8.44 3.90 4.32
CA VAL A 37 9.35 2.79 4.63
C VAL A 37 8.60 1.56 5.15
N LEU A 38 7.54 1.75 5.96
CA LEU A 38 6.76 0.65 6.53
C LEU A 38 5.70 0.08 5.58
N THR A 39 5.28 0.85 4.58
CA THR A 39 4.27 0.43 3.58
C THR A 39 4.54 -0.94 2.96
N PRO A 40 5.76 -1.26 2.44
CA PRO A 40 6.04 -2.58 1.86
C PRO A 40 5.93 -3.73 2.88
N ILE A 41 6.20 -3.48 4.17
CA ILE A 41 6.17 -4.51 5.22
C ILE A 41 4.72 -4.93 5.53
N PHE A 42 3.76 -4.00 5.43
CA PHE A 42 2.35 -4.22 5.78
C PHE A 42 1.44 -4.43 4.55
N LEU A 43 1.98 -4.97 3.45
CA LEU A 43 1.28 -5.10 2.16
C LEU A 43 -0.11 -5.78 2.26
N ASN A 44 -0.30 -6.68 3.22
CA ASN A 44 -1.54 -7.45 3.40
C ASN A 44 -2.56 -6.86 4.39
N ASN A 45 -2.19 -5.82 5.16
CA ASN A 45 -3.03 -5.30 6.25
C ASN A 45 -3.15 -3.77 6.22
N GLU A 46 -3.85 -3.25 5.20
CA GLU A 46 -4.07 -1.80 5.04
C GLU A 46 -4.62 -1.10 6.30
N LYS A 47 -5.49 -1.78 7.08
CA LYS A 47 -6.03 -1.21 8.32
C LYS A 47 -4.94 -0.99 9.35
N GLN A 48 -4.05 -1.97 9.56
CA GLN A 48 -2.95 -1.85 10.53
C GLN A 48 -1.98 -0.74 10.11
N LEU A 49 -1.66 -0.65 8.82
CA LEU A 49 -0.78 0.41 8.30
C LEU A 49 -1.36 1.82 8.53
N LYS A 50 -2.68 1.99 8.39
CA LYS A 50 -3.36 3.26 8.71
C LYS A 50 -3.28 3.61 10.19
N TYR A 51 -3.52 2.64 11.08
CA TYR A 51 -3.39 2.88 12.53
C TYR A 51 -1.95 3.17 12.94
N LEU A 52 -0.98 2.42 12.39
CA LEU A 52 0.43 2.60 12.66
C LEU A 52 0.91 3.99 12.27
N PHE A 53 0.47 4.51 11.12
CA PHE A 53 0.78 5.89 10.73
C PHE A 53 0.23 6.93 11.70
N ALA A 54 -1.02 6.79 12.14
CA ALA A 54 -1.58 7.71 13.12
C ALA A 54 -0.83 7.65 14.46
N ILE A 55 -0.41 6.45 14.90
CA ILE A 55 0.41 6.27 16.11
C ILE A 55 1.77 6.95 15.94
N ILE A 56 2.45 6.77 14.81
CA ILE A 56 3.73 7.41 14.52
C ILE A 56 3.59 8.94 14.49
N LEU A 57 2.54 9.45 13.85
CA LEU A 57 2.26 10.88 13.80
C LEU A 57 2.06 11.45 15.21
N ILE A 58 1.26 10.77 16.05
CA ILE A 58 1.04 11.13 17.45
C ILE A 58 2.36 11.12 18.23
N ALA A 59 3.17 10.07 18.08
CA ALA A 59 4.44 9.93 18.78
C ALA A 59 5.43 11.05 18.40
N LEU A 60 5.50 11.42 17.11
CA LEU A 60 6.36 12.51 16.66
C LEU A 60 5.88 13.88 17.14
N VAL A 61 4.57 14.08 17.25
CA VAL A 61 4.02 15.33 17.83
C VAL A 61 4.25 15.39 19.34
N PHE A 62 4.21 14.25 20.04
CA PHE A 62 4.61 14.19 21.44
C PHE A 62 6.10 14.51 21.61
N LEU A 63 6.94 14.05 20.68
CA LEU A 63 8.35 14.40 20.63
C LEU A 63 8.54 15.91 20.39
N TYR A 64 7.78 16.50 19.46
CA TYR A 64 7.75 17.95 19.25
C TYR A 64 7.46 18.73 20.55
N TRP A 65 6.55 18.24 21.40
CA TRP A 65 6.29 18.88 22.70
C TRP A 65 7.46 18.81 23.69
N GLY A 66 8.29 17.78 23.59
CA GLY A 66 9.39 17.57 24.53
C GLY A 66 10.68 18.32 24.19
N PHE A 67 10.89 18.66 22.91
CA PHE A 67 12.18 19.16 22.42
C PHE A 67 12.18 20.62 21.95
N GLU A 68 11.03 21.23 21.66
CA GLU A 68 10.94 22.60 21.15
C GLU A 68 10.11 23.52 22.05
N ASP A 69 10.47 24.80 22.07
CA ASP A 69 9.66 25.84 22.71
C ASP A 69 8.34 26.01 21.97
N ILE A 70 7.27 25.42 22.52
CA ILE A 70 5.99 25.30 21.82
C ILE A 70 5.25 26.64 21.86
N ASN A 71 5.17 27.31 20.71
CA ASN A 71 4.27 28.43 20.58
C ASN A 71 2.82 27.93 20.43
N PRO A 72 1.87 28.37 21.29
CA PRO A 72 0.48 27.94 21.22
C PRO A 72 -0.14 28.15 19.84
N TYR A 73 0.18 29.27 19.17
CA TYR A 73 -0.39 29.61 17.87
C TYR A 73 0.10 28.68 16.76
N ILE A 74 1.38 28.32 16.73
CA ILE A 74 1.91 27.41 15.71
C ILE A 74 1.29 26.02 15.87
N TYR A 75 1.20 25.55 17.12
CA TYR A 75 0.55 24.27 17.39
C TYR A 75 -0.94 24.30 16.97
N SER A 76 -1.68 25.34 17.35
CA SER A 76 -3.13 25.44 17.12
C SER A 76 -3.54 25.80 15.70
N LEU A 77 -2.77 26.61 14.99
CA LEU A 77 -3.14 27.18 13.68
C LEU A 77 -2.39 26.54 12.51
N HIS A 78 -1.26 25.89 12.78
CA HIS A 78 -0.50 25.19 11.76
C HIS A 78 -0.50 23.68 12.00
N LEU A 79 0.21 23.19 13.02
CA LEU A 79 0.48 21.77 13.17
C LEU A 79 -0.80 20.93 13.27
N PHE A 80 -1.73 21.33 14.14
CA PHE A 80 -2.96 20.57 14.37
C PHE A 80 -3.89 20.51 13.15
N PRO A 81 -4.37 21.63 12.58
CA PRO A 81 -5.29 21.56 11.44
C PRO A 81 -4.65 20.86 10.24
N VAL A 82 -3.36 21.09 9.96
CA VAL A 82 -2.63 20.41 8.89
C VAL A 82 -2.65 18.89 9.11
N CYS A 83 -2.24 18.42 10.29
CA CYS A 83 -2.22 16.99 10.63
C CYS A 83 -3.63 16.36 10.53
N LEU A 84 -4.63 17.03 11.08
CA LEU A 84 -6.00 16.52 11.10
C LEU A 84 -6.57 16.39 9.69
N ILE A 85 -6.38 17.41 8.83
CA ILE A 85 -6.81 17.38 7.42
C ILE A 85 -6.14 16.22 6.67
N ILE A 86 -4.84 16.03 6.87
CA ILE A 86 -4.08 14.96 6.21
C ILE A 86 -4.62 13.58 6.60
N VAL A 87 -4.75 13.32 7.90
CA VAL A 87 -5.21 12.02 8.41
C VAL A 87 -6.63 11.75 7.91
N LEU A 88 -7.48 12.76 7.91
CA LEU A 88 -8.84 12.68 7.43
C LEU A 88 -8.94 12.37 5.93
N LEU A 89 -8.11 13.04 5.11
CA LEU A 89 -8.09 12.86 3.66
C LEU A 89 -7.50 11.53 3.19
N PHE A 90 -6.47 11.02 3.88
CA PHE A 90 -5.68 9.88 3.40
C PHE A 90 -5.92 8.59 4.17
N LEU A 91 -6.12 8.67 5.48
CA LEU A 91 -6.28 7.50 6.36
C LEU A 91 -7.74 7.19 6.69
N GLY A 92 -8.60 8.21 6.68
CA GLY A 92 -10.03 8.11 6.95
C GLY A 92 -10.39 8.40 8.40
N ILE A 93 -11.65 8.11 8.76
CA ILE A 93 -12.24 8.65 9.99
C ILE A 93 -11.68 8.03 11.28
N THR A 94 -11.37 6.73 11.31
CA THR A 94 -10.98 6.07 12.56
C THR A 94 -9.63 6.56 13.08
N PRO A 95 -8.59 6.73 12.25
CA PRO A 95 -7.33 7.29 12.74
C PRO A 95 -7.44 8.80 12.98
N SER A 96 -8.37 9.50 12.30
CA SER A 96 -8.65 10.92 12.55
C SER A 96 -9.22 11.19 13.94
N TRP A 97 -10.11 10.31 14.42
CA TRP A 97 -10.60 10.39 15.80
C TRP A 97 -9.47 10.22 16.81
N MET A 98 -8.56 9.27 16.59
CA MET A 98 -7.42 9.05 17.49
C MET A 98 -6.50 10.27 17.55
N THR A 99 -6.15 10.85 16.40
CA THR A 99 -5.30 12.04 16.35
C THR A 99 -6.00 13.26 16.94
N TRP A 100 -7.30 13.43 16.68
CA TRP A 100 -8.11 14.51 17.27
C TRP A 100 -8.15 14.44 18.80
N ILE A 101 -8.37 13.26 19.39
CA ILE A 101 -8.37 13.08 20.85
C ILE A 101 -7.01 13.47 21.42
N CYS A 102 -5.93 12.91 20.87
CA CYS A 102 -4.59 13.13 21.39
C CYS A 102 -4.16 14.61 21.31
N PHE A 103 -4.43 15.27 20.19
CA PHE A 103 -4.03 16.66 19.99
C PHE A 103 -4.82 17.63 20.87
N ASN A 104 -6.11 17.37 21.11
CA ASN A 104 -6.92 18.17 22.03
C ASN A 104 -6.51 17.98 23.49
N ILE A 105 -6.15 16.75 23.91
CA ILE A 105 -5.57 16.52 25.24
C ILE A 105 -4.28 17.34 25.39
N GLY A 106 -3.41 17.34 24.38
CA GLY A 106 -2.22 18.19 24.32
C GLY A 106 -2.53 19.67 24.51
N CYS A 107 -3.53 20.19 23.78
CA CYS A 107 -3.98 21.56 23.92
C CYS A 107 -4.45 21.91 25.34
N LEU A 108 -5.17 21.00 25.98
CA LEU A 108 -5.69 21.19 27.33
C LEU A 108 -4.55 21.24 28.35
N VAL A 109 -3.59 20.30 28.26
CA VAL A 109 -2.46 20.20 29.18
C VAL A 109 -1.48 21.37 29.03
N LEU A 110 -1.18 21.78 27.80
CA LEU A 110 -0.11 22.74 27.52
C LEU A 110 -0.58 24.20 27.52
N PHE A 111 -1.81 24.48 27.06
CA PHE A 111 -2.20 25.85 26.72
C PHE A 111 -3.47 26.37 27.41
N ASN A 112 -4.13 25.55 28.23
CA ASN A 112 -5.31 25.81 29.07
C ASN A 112 -6.35 26.82 28.51
N HIS A 113 -6.06 28.13 28.47
CA HIS A 113 -6.89 29.17 27.83
C HIS A 113 -7.05 29.06 26.30
N PHE A 114 -6.03 28.59 25.56
CA PHE A 114 -6.12 28.47 24.09
C PHE A 114 -6.82 27.19 23.63
N SER A 115 -7.30 26.34 24.55
CA SER A 115 -7.88 25.03 24.23
C SER A 115 -9.29 25.12 23.64
N GLN A 116 -10.11 26.09 24.07
CA GLN A 116 -11.53 26.20 23.67
C GLN A 116 -11.73 26.48 22.17
N PRO A 117 -11.07 27.48 21.55
CA PRO A 117 -11.22 27.75 20.12
C PRO A 117 -10.82 26.55 19.27
N VAL A 118 -9.71 25.89 19.66
CA VAL A 118 -9.15 24.74 18.97
C VAL A 118 -10.07 23.51 19.04
N LEU A 119 -10.64 23.26 20.21
CA LEU A 119 -11.57 22.15 20.41
C LEU A 119 -12.77 22.27 19.47
N VAL A 120 -13.39 23.46 19.41
CA VAL A 120 -14.59 23.69 18.58
C VAL A 120 -14.25 23.62 17.09
N SER A 121 -13.22 24.33 16.63
CA SER A 121 -12.84 24.34 15.21
C SER A 121 -12.41 22.97 14.71
N SER A 122 -11.61 22.22 15.48
CA SER A 122 -11.17 20.87 15.13
C SER A 122 -12.33 19.86 15.13
N SER A 123 -13.30 19.99 16.05
CA SER A 123 -14.50 19.14 16.08
C SER A 123 -15.34 19.29 14.82
N ILE A 124 -15.60 20.54 14.40
CA ILE A 124 -16.38 20.84 13.20
C ILE A 124 -15.65 20.34 11.95
N LEU A 125 -14.32 20.45 11.91
CA LEU A 125 -13.49 19.88 10.85
C LEU A 125 -13.63 18.35 10.75
N LEU A 126 -13.62 17.66 11.88
CA LEU A 126 -13.79 16.21 11.92
C LEU A 126 -15.18 15.80 11.41
N ILE A 127 -16.23 16.52 11.83
CA ILE A 127 -17.62 16.28 11.40
C ILE A 127 -17.77 16.52 9.89
N SER A 128 -17.24 17.63 9.36
CA SER A 128 -17.32 17.95 7.92
C SER A 128 -16.58 16.89 7.07
N GLY A 129 -15.48 16.36 7.60
CA GLY A 129 -14.77 15.20 7.08
C GLY A 129 -15.59 13.93 7.04
N TYR A 130 -16.28 13.62 8.13
CA TYR A 130 -17.11 12.43 8.26
C TYR A 130 -18.21 12.39 7.20
N ILE A 131 -18.93 13.52 7.02
CA ILE A 131 -20.02 13.64 6.04
C ILE A 131 -19.52 13.35 4.62
N ARG A 132 -18.28 13.74 4.30
CA ARG A 132 -17.71 13.63 2.95
C ARG A 132 -16.82 12.41 2.73
N LYS A 133 -16.74 11.48 3.71
CA LYS A 133 -15.83 10.32 3.75
C LYS A 133 -15.78 9.49 2.47
N HIS A 134 -16.90 9.34 1.77
CA HIS A 134 -16.99 8.52 0.55
C HIS A 134 -16.61 9.27 -0.73
N ALA A 135 -16.62 10.61 -0.73
CA ALA A 135 -16.41 11.39 -1.95
C ALA A 135 -14.92 11.58 -2.28
N THR A 136 -14.03 11.69 -1.28
CA THR A 136 -12.65 12.19 -1.46
C THR A 136 -11.61 11.11 -1.77
N HIS A 137 -11.87 9.83 -1.47
CA HIS A 137 -10.84 8.78 -1.56
C HIS A 137 -10.34 8.52 -3.00
N LYS A 138 -11.21 8.64 -4.02
CA LYS A 138 -10.90 8.35 -5.43
C LYS A 138 -10.66 9.59 -6.31
N GLN A 139 -10.60 10.78 -5.72
CA GLN A 139 -10.54 12.02 -6.49
C GLN A 139 -9.13 12.39 -6.95
N LYS A 140 -9.06 13.16 -8.05
CA LYS A 140 -7.83 13.73 -8.61
C LYS A 140 -7.18 14.70 -7.63
N LEU A 141 -5.86 14.92 -7.77
CA LEU A 141 -5.06 15.82 -6.94
C LEU A 141 -5.71 17.19 -6.73
N GLY A 142 -6.15 17.85 -7.81
CA GLY A 142 -6.74 19.19 -7.74
C GLY A 142 -7.98 19.28 -6.83
N VAL A 143 -8.81 18.24 -6.79
CA VAL A 143 -9.99 18.22 -5.93
C VAL A 143 -9.60 18.00 -4.45
N LYS A 144 -8.56 17.19 -4.19
CA LYS A 144 -8.04 17.01 -2.83
C LYS A 144 -7.39 18.29 -2.30
N LEU A 145 -6.63 19.01 -3.13
CA LEU A 145 -6.07 20.31 -2.77
C LEU A 145 -7.17 21.33 -2.46
N LEU A 146 -8.19 21.44 -3.34
CA LEU A 146 -9.33 22.33 -3.13
C LEU A 146 -10.11 22.00 -1.85
N TYR A 147 -10.24 20.72 -1.52
CA TYR A 147 -10.90 20.30 -0.30
C TYR A 147 -10.05 20.59 0.94
N ALA A 148 -8.74 20.34 0.89
CA ALA A 148 -7.82 20.63 1.97
C ALA A 148 -7.77 22.14 2.28
N THR A 149 -7.76 22.99 1.25
CA THR A 149 -7.85 24.44 1.43
C THR A 149 -9.19 24.87 2.01
N GLY A 150 -10.31 24.32 1.51
CA GLY A 150 -11.63 24.62 2.05
C GLY A 150 -11.76 24.26 3.53
N MET A 151 -11.19 23.12 3.93
CA MET A 151 -11.15 22.70 5.35
C MET A 151 -10.29 23.61 6.21
N LEU A 152 -9.12 24.02 5.72
CA LEU A 152 -8.23 24.92 6.42
C LEU A 152 -8.87 26.31 6.60
N ILE A 153 -9.47 26.86 5.54
CA ILE A 153 -10.22 28.13 5.62
C ILE A 153 -11.37 28.02 6.62
N MET A 154 -12.13 26.91 6.58
CA MET A 154 -13.22 26.69 7.52
C MET A 154 -12.71 26.64 8.97
N TYR A 155 -11.57 25.96 9.21
CA TYR A 155 -10.93 25.92 10.51
C TYR A 155 -10.51 27.31 10.99
N ASP A 156 -9.82 28.08 10.15
CA ASP A 156 -9.36 29.43 10.49
C ASP A 156 -10.52 30.36 10.78
N VAL A 157 -11.57 30.35 9.95
CA VAL A 157 -12.79 31.16 10.16
C VAL A 157 -13.43 30.84 11.51
N LEU A 158 -13.57 29.55 11.83
CA LEU A 158 -14.12 29.12 13.13
C LEU A 158 -13.23 29.55 14.28
N TYR A 159 -11.91 29.45 14.13
CA TYR A 159 -10.97 29.88 15.16
C TYR A 159 -11.06 31.39 15.43
N VAL A 160 -11.11 32.21 14.37
CA VAL A 160 -11.23 33.68 14.46
C VAL A 160 -12.53 34.10 15.12
N MET A 161 -13.64 33.37 14.93
CA MET A 161 -14.92 33.67 15.59
C MET A 161 -14.81 33.63 17.13
N PHE A 162 -13.97 32.77 17.69
CA PHE A 162 -13.76 32.66 19.13
C PHE A 162 -12.67 33.61 19.65
N VAL A 163 -11.72 34.00 18.80
CA VAL A 163 -10.62 34.91 19.13
C VAL A 163 -10.61 36.06 18.12
N PRO A 164 -11.55 37.03 18.20
CA PRO A 164 -11.71 38.06 17.17
C PRO A 164 -10.53 39.05 17.09
N GLN A 165 -9.72 39.15 18.15
CA GLN A 165 -8.50 39.97 18.18
C GLN A 165 -7.27 39.07 18.06
N LEU A 166 -6.85 38.76 16.82
CA LEU A 166 -5.63 37.99 16.58
C LEU A 166 -4.38 38.86 16.68
N SER A 167 -3.34 38.30 17.32
CA SER A 167 -1.99 38.84 17.22
C SER A 167 -1.48 38.75 15.78
N LEU A 168 -0.59 39.67 15.41
CA LEU A 168 0.04 39.70 14.09
C LEU A 168 0.79 38.37 13.80
N TYR A 169 1.38 37.79 14.85
CA TYR A 169 2.00 36.47 14.83
C TYR A 169 1.03 35.36 14.38
N ALA A 170 -0.17 35.31 14.96
CA ALA A 170 -1.18 34.31 14.65
C ALA A 170 -1.72 34.43 13.20
N GLN A 171 -1.83 35.65 12.68
CA GLN A 171 -2.23 35.90 11.30
C GLN A 171 -1.19 35.36 10.30
N TYR A 172 0.10 35.56 10.57
CA TYR A 172 1.16 35.00 9.74
C TYR A 172 1.19 33.46 9.80
N THR A 173 0.99 32.85 10.97
CA THR A 173 0.90 31.37 11.06
C THR A 173 -0.28 30.80 10.26
N MET A 174 -1.44 31.48 10.24
CA MET A 174 -2.56 31.06 9.39
C MET A 174 -2.17 31.12 7.92
N LEU A 175 -1.55 32.21 7.46
CA LEU A 175 -1.15 32.36 6.06
C LEU A 175 -0.12 31.32 5.63
N LEU A 176 0.85 31.01 6.48
CA LEU A 176 1.91 30.04 6.16
C LEU A 176 1.44 28.57 6.31
N SER A 177 0.32 28.31 7.00
CA SER A 177 -0.31 26.99 7.01
C SER A 177 -0.82 26.54 5.63
N PHE A 178 -1.21 27.44 4.73
CA PHE A 178 -1.67 27.11 3.38
C PHE A 178 -0.63 26.35 2.52
N PRO A 179 0.60 26.88 2.31
CA PRO A 179 1.61 26.15 1.55
C PRO A 179 2.00 24.83 2.23
N SER A 180 1.95 24.75 3.57
CA SER A 180 2.20 23.51 4.30
C SER A 180 1.18 22.41 3.97
N VAL A 181 -0.12 22.72 3.99
CA VAL A 181 -1.19 21.78 3.63
C VAL A 181 -1.05 21.35 2.17
N TRP A 182 -0.71 22.27 1.27
CA TRP A 182 -0.51 21.96 -0.15
C TRP A 182 0.65 21.00 -0.36
N MET A 183 1.81 21.32 0.22
CA MET A 183 3.02 20.52 0.12
C MET A 183 2.76 19.10 0.62
N VAL A 184 2.19 18.97 1.82
CA VAL A 184 1.97 17.64 2.39
C VAL A 184 0.90 16.85 1.64
N THR A 185 -0.20 17.49 1.24
CA THR A 185 -1.25 16.85 0.43
C THR A 185 -0.72 16.38 -0.92
N TYR A 186 0.13 17.19 -1.57
CA TYR A 186 0.81 16.83 -2.81
C TYR A 186 1.69 15.59 -2.62
N LEU A 187 2.56 15.61 -1.62
CA LEU A 187 3.51 14.52 -1.35
C LEU A 187 2.77 13.20 -1.08
N LEU A 188 1.79 13.20 -0.17
CA LEU A 188 1.00 11.99 0.12
C LEU A 188 0.20 11.50 -1.08
N PHE A 189 -0.32 12.40 -1.91
CA PHE A 189 -1.00 12.00 -3.14
C PHE A 189 -0.06 11.29 -4.10
N TYR A 190 1.15 11.83 -4.30
CA TYR A 190 2.14 11.24 -5.18
C TYR A 190 2.66 9.90 -4.66
N VAL A 191 2.92 9.79 -3.36
CA VAL A 191 3.30 8.52 -2.72
C VAL A 191 2.22 7.47 -2.96
N LYS A 192 0.96 7.77 -2.64
CA LYS A 192 -0.15 6.82 -2.82
C LYS A 192 -0.36 6.45 -4.29
N LYS A 193 -0.18 7.41 -5.20
CA LYS A 193 -0.26 7.17 -6.66
C LYS A 193 0.88 6.26 -7.15
N ASN A 194 2.09 6.44 -6.62
CA ASN A 194 3.25 5.64 -6.98
C ASN A 194 3.08 4.18 -6.52
N GLU A 195 2.57 3.96 -5.29
CA GLU A 195 2.29 2.62 -4.79
C GLU A 195 1.26 1.86 -5.65
N VAL A 196 0.17 2.53 -6.04
CA VAL A 196 -0.81 1.94 -6.98
C VAL A 196 -0.18 1.64 -8.33
N HIS A 197 0.73 2.49 -8.81
CA HIS A 197 1.44 2.26 -10.07
C HIS A 197 2.38 1.05 -9.99
N LYS A 198 3.17 0.92 -8.91
CA LYS A 198 4.02 -0.25 -8.65
C LYS A 198 3.22 -1.54 -8.61
N GLN A 199 2.09 -1.57 -7.89
CA GLN A 199 1.23 -2.75 -7.84
C GLN A 199 0.69 -3.12 -9.23
N ARG A 200 0.35 -2.13 -10.05
CA ARG A 200 -0.08 -2.35 -11.43
C ARG A 200 1.04 -2.89 -12.31
N LEU A 201 2.28 -2.44 -12.13
CA LEU A 201 3.44 -2.96 -12.85
C LEU A 201 3.70 -4.43 -12.49
N LEU A 202 3.67 -4.78 -11.20
CA LEU A 202 3.81 -6.18 -10.76
C LEU A 202 2.72 -7.09 -11.34
N LEU A 203 1.48 -6.61 -11.41
CA LEU A 203 0.38 -7.34 -12.05
C LEU A 203 0.63 -7.53 -13.56
N LEU A 204 1.10 -6.49 -14.25
CA LEU A 204 1.41 -6.58 -15.69
C LEU A 204 2.59 -7.50 -15.97
N GLU A 205 3.61 -7.53 -15.11
CA GLU A 205 4.71 -8.48 -15.20
C GLU A 205 4.22 -9.92 -15.03
N LYS A 206 3.34 -10.16 -14.05
CA LYS A 206 2.67 -11.46 -13.87
C LYS A 206 1.92 -11.88 -15.15
N ASP A 207 1.07 -11.01 -15.68
CA ASP A 207 0.27 -11.32 -16.86
C ASP A 207 1.15 -11.57 -18.10
N ARG A 208 2.23 -10.80 -18.24
CA ARG A 208 3.22 -11.01 -19.32
C ARG A 208 3.92 -12.37 -19.20
N MET A 209 4.30 -12.78 -17.99
CA MET A 209 4.90 -14.09 -17.75
C MET A 209 3.92 -15.22 -18.12
N ILE A 210 2.67 -15.12 -17.66
CA ILE A 210 1.61 -16.09 -18.01
C ILE A 210 1.41 -16.15 -19.53
N GLY A 211 1.43 -15.00 -20.20
CA GLY A 211 1.33 -14.92 -21.66
C GLY A 211 2.51 -15.57 -22.40
N GLN A 212 3.74 -15.35 -21.94
CA GLN A 212 4.93 -16.01 -22.49
C GLN A 212 4.87 -17.53 -22.28
N MET A 213 4.46 -17.97 -21.10
CA MET A 213 4.31 -19.39 -20.78
C MET A 213 3.20 -20.07 -21.58
N ALA A 214 2.14 -19.35 -21.97
CA ALA A 214 1.06 -19.90 -22.80
C ALA A 214 1.57 -20.46 -24.14
N ALA A 215 2.50 -19.75 -24.78
CA ALA A 215 3.10 -20.18 -26.05
C ALA A 215 3.95 -21.43 -25.84
N THR A 216 4.82 -21.44 -24.84
CA THR A 216 5.66 -22.59 -24.48
C THR A 216 4.81 -23.81 -24.13
N ILE A 217 3.76 -23.64 -23.33
CA ILE A 217 2.86 -24.73 -22.94
C ILE A 217 2.08 -25.26 -24.14
N SER A 218 1.67 -24.41 -25.07
CA SER A 218 1.04 -24.86 -26.32
C SER A 218 1.98 -25.74 -27.15
N HIS A 219 3.28 -25.39 -27.19
CA HIS A 219 4.30 -26.20 -27.84
C HIS A 219 4.55 -27.52 -27.09
N GLU A 220 4.67 -27.48 -25.77
CA GLU A 220 4.91 -28.68 -24.96
C GLU A 220 3.71 -29.63 -24.92
N VAL A 221 2.47 -29.13 -24.95
CA VAL A 221 1.25 -29.95 -25.06
C VAL A 221 1.14 -30.60 -26.44
N ARG A 222 1.65 -29.95 -27.49
CA ARG A 222 1.65 -30.52 -28.84
C ARG A 222 2.52 -31.77 -28.94
N ASN A 223 3.59 -31.88 -28.15
CA ASN A 223 4.51 -33.02 -28.14
C ASN A 223 3.82 -34.34 -27.74
N PRO A 224 3.23 -34.49 -26.54
CA PRO A 224 2.54 -35.70 -26.14
C PRO A 224 1.31 -35.97 -27.01
N LEU A 225 0.60 -34.93 -27.49
CA LEU A 225 -0.52 -35.13 -28.42
C LEU A 225 -0.08 -35.69 -29.78
N THR A 226 1.09 -35.26 -30.28
CA THR A 226 1.66 -35.75 -31.54
C THR A 226 2.13 -37.20 -31.37
N SER A 227 2.77 -37.52 -30.24
CA SER A 227 3.16 -38.89 -29.89
C SER A 227 1.94 -39.80 -29.73
N THR A 228 0.91 -39.34 -29.02
CA THR A 228 -0.39 -40.03 -28.86
C THR A 228 -1.01 -40.35 -30.21
N ARG A 229 -1.04 -39.37 -31.13
CA ARG A 229 -1.55 -39.57 -32.49
C ARG A 229 -0.74 -40.64 -33.24
N GLY A 230 0.58 -40.67 -33.07
CA GLY A 230 1.44 -41.70 -33.65
C GLY A 230 1.12 -43.10 -33.13
N PHE A 231 0.92 -43.27 -31.82
CA PHE A 231 0.53 -44.56 -31.24
C PHE A 231 -0.86 -45.01 -31.68
N LEU A 232 -1.82 -44.09 -31.78
CA LEU A 232 -3.15 -44.39 -32.34
C LEU A 232 -3.09 -44.80 -33.83
N GLN A 233 -2.18 -44.22 -34.61
CA GLN A 233 -1.94 -44.65 -36.00
C GLN A 233 -1.32 -46.05 -36.08
N LEU A 234 -0.40 -46.38 -35.18
CA LEU A 234 0.16 -47.73 -35.09
C LEU A 234 -0.93 -48.73 -34.70
N LEU A 235 -1.83 -48.39 -33.77
CA LEU A 235 -2.98 -49.20 -33.37
C LEU A 235 -3.98 -49.47 -34.52
N ALA A 236 -4.04 -48.60 -35.53
CA ALA A 236 -4.95 -48.75 -36.67
C ALA A 236 -4.41 -49.67 -37.78
N GLN A 237 -3.20 -50.21 -37.65
CA GLN A 237 -2.61 -51.13 -38.62
C GLN A 237 -3.25 -52.53 -38.52
N LYS A 238 -3.35 -53.24 -39.65
CA LYS A 238 -4.06 -54.53 -39.74
C LYS A 238 -3.35 -55.70 -39.05
N GLU A 239 -2.03 -55.61 -38.87
CA GLU A 239 -1.20 -56.67 -38.30
C GLU A 239 -0.46 -56.14 -37.07
N ILE A 240 -1.02 -56.38 -35.87
CA ILE A 240 -0.44 -55.96 -34.60
C ILE A 240 -0.61 -57.10 -33.59
N THR A 241 0.43 -57.38 -32.82
CA THR A 241 0.34 -58.36 -31.74
C THR A 241 -0.54 -57.84 -30.60
N VAL A 242 -1.17 -58.75 -29.83
CA VAL A 242 -1.97 -58.37 -28.65
C VAL A 242 -1.14 -57.58 -27.64
N HIS A 243 0.15 -57.91 -27.51
CA HIS A 243 1.09 -57.23 -26.63
C HIS A 243 1.36 -55.78 -27.08
N ASP A 244 1.64 -55.56 -28.37
CA ASP A 244 1.87 -54.22 -28.91
C ASP A 244 0.61 -53.36 -28.90
N HIS A 245 -0.56 -53.97 -29.11
CA HIS A 245 -1.84 -53.29 -28.98
C HIS A 245 -2.04 -52.73 -27.56
N LYS A 246 -1.79 -53.52 -26.52
CA LYS A 246 -1.89 -53.06 -25.13
C LYS A 246 -0.87 -51.94 -24.84
N ARG A 247 0.38 -52.14 -25.27
CA ARG A 247 1.46 -51.16 -25.06
C ARG A 247 1.18 -49.81 -25.74
N TYR A 248 0.78 -49.80 -27.00
CA TYR A 248 0.47 -48.54 -27.71
C TYR A 248 -0.74 -47.83 -27.12
N MET A 249 -1.75 -48.58 -26.64
CA MET A 249 -2.89 -48.01 -25.93
C MET A 249 -2.46 -47.31 -24.62
N GLU A 250 -1.62 -47.95 -23.81
CA GLU A 250 -1.09 -47.38 -22.57
C GLU A 250 -0.25 -46.11 -22.84
N LEU A 251 0.60 -46.12 -23.88
CA LEU A 251 1.39 -44.95 -24.27
C LEU A 251 0.52 -43.79 -24.77
N ALA A 252 -0.54 -44.08 -25.53
CA ALA A 252 -1.48 -43.08 -25.99
C ALA A 252 -2.25 -42.44 -24.82
N LEU A 253 -2.73 -43.24 -23.88
CA LEU A 253 -3.41 -42.74 -22.67
C LEU A 253 -2.47 -41.87 -21.82
N SER A 254 -1.23 -42.32 -21.61
CA SER A 254 -0.23 -41.55 -20.87
C SER A 254 0.06 -40.20 -21.52
N GLY A 255 0.09 -40.11 -22.86
CA GLY A 255 0.26 -38.84 -23.55
C GLY A 255 -0.92 -37.87 -23.37
N ILE A 256 -2.15 -38.39 -23.37
CA ILE A 256 -3.36 -37.59 -23.07
C ILE A 256 -3.33 -37.09 -21.63
N ASP A 257 -2.98 -37.95 -20.67
CA ASP A 257 -2.91 -37.58 -19.25
C ASP A 257 -1.84 -36.51 -19.00
N GLN A 258 -0.67 -36.65 -19.65
CA GLN A 258 0.39 -35.65 -19.59
C GLN A 258 -0.05 -34.30 -20.15
N ALA A 259 -0.69 -34.28 -21.33
CA ALA A 259 -1.22 -33.07 -21.94
C ALA A 259 -2.28 -32.41 -21.04
N THR A 260 -3.18 -33.22 -20.47
CA THR A 260 -4.25 -32.75 -19.58
C THR A 260 -3.67 -32.13 -18.31
N THR A 261 -2.66 -32.77 -17.71
CA THR A 261 -1.97 -32.27 -16.51
C THR A 261 -1.29 -30.92 -16.79
N MET A 262 -0.59 -30.78 -17.92
CA MET A 262 0.04 -29.51 -18.32
C MET A 262 -0.98 -28.37 -18.49
N ILE A 263 -2.12 -28.66 -19.13
CA ILE A 263 -3.21 -27.68 -19.29
C ILE A 263 -3.82 -27.31 -17.94
N SER A 264 -4.04 -28.28 -17.06
CA SER A 264 -4.58 -28.05 -15.72
C SER A 264 -3.64 -27.20 -14.87
N ASP A 265 -2.34 -27.50 -14.88
CA ASP A 265 -1.33 -26.71 -14.16
C ASP A 265 -1.28 -25.27 -14.67
N TYR A 266 -1.37 -25.05 -15.99
CA TYR A 266 -1.46 -23.72 -16.60
C TYR A 266 -2.71 -22.94 -16.14
N LEU A 267 -3.89 -23.56 -16.24
CA LEU A 267 -5.16 -22.90 -15.90
C LEU A 267 -5.27 -22.60 -14.40
N ASN A 268 -4.71 -23.46 -13.55
CA ASN A 268 -4.64 -23.24 -12.12
C ASN A 268 -3.76 -22.03 -11.79
N TYR A 269 -2.71 -21.79 -12.57
CA TYR A 269 -1.84 -20.63 -12.41
C TYR A 269 -2.43 -19.33 -12.96
N ALA A 270 -3.16 -19.39 -14.09
CA ALA A 270 -3.76 -18.23 -14.74
C ALA A 270 -5.00 -17.67 -14.01
N LYS A 271 -5.67 -18.46 -13.16
CA LYS A 271 -6.87 -18.02 -12.44
C LYS A 271 -6.55 -17.05 -11.29
N PRO A 272 -7.40 -16.02 -11.06
CA PRO A 272 -7.27 -15.16 -9.89
C PRO A 272 -7.32 -15.95 -8.58
N ALA A 273 -6.54 -15.49 -7.59
CA ALA A 273 -6.48 -16.09 -6.26
C ALA A 273 -7.80 -15.86 -5.52
N ALA A 274 -8.43 -16.93 -5.06
CA ALA A 274 -9.51 -16.88 -4.09
C ALA A 274 -8.87 -17.21 -2.74
N ASN A 275 -9.09 -16.37 -1.73
CA ASN A 275 -8.55 -16.58 -0.38
C ASN A 275 -9.24 -17.76 0.29
N LEU A 276 -8.74 -18.98 0.07
CA LEU A 276 -9.12 -20.18 0.80
C LEU A 276 -7.88 -20.66 1.55
N GLN A 277 -7.97 -20.74 2.88
CA GLN A 277 -6.96 -21.42 3.66
C GLN A 277 -7.26 -22.91 3.66
N GLU A 278 -6.31 -23.70 3.20
CA GLU A 278 -6.37 -25.15 3.15
C GLU A 278 -5.05 -25.74 3.67
N GLN A 279 -5.07 -27.04 4.00
CA GLN A 279 -3.87 -27.77 4.39
C GLN A 279 -3.12 -28.14 3.11
N LEU A 280 -1.90 -27.64 2.98
CA LEU A 280 -1.05 -27.79 1.80
C LEU A 280 0.08 -28.74 2.08
N ASP A 281 0.31 -29.70 1.18
CA ASP A 281 1.53 -30.50 1.15
C ASP A 281 2.61 -29.72 0.38
N MET A 282 3.64 -29.24 1.09
CA MET A 282 4.72 -28.44 0.52
C MET A 282 5.48 -29.17 -0.59
N LYS A 283 5.61 -30.50 -0.52
CA LYS A 283 6.33 -31.27 -1.53
C LYS A 283 5.54 -31.30 -2.83
N ALA A 284 4.25 -31.63 -2.74
CA ALA A 284 3.36 -31.65 -3.89
C ALA A 284 3.24 -30.26 -4.56
N GLU A 285 3.22 -29.19 -3.76
CA GLU A 285 3.20 -27.81 -4.26
C GLU A 285 4.49 -27.43 -4.99
N LEU A 286 5.67 -27.74 -4.43
CA LEU A 286 6.96 -27.50 -5.07
C LEU A 286 7.11 -28.28 -6.38
N ASP A 287 6.71 -29.56 -6.38
CA ASP A 287 6.74 -30.41 -7.57
C ASP A 287 5.83 -29.86 -8.68
N ALA A 288 4.64 -29.36 -8.33
CA ALA A 288 3.73 -28.72 -9.28
C ALA A 288 4.32 -27.44 -9.87
N ILE A 289 4.99 -26.62 -9.07
CA ILE A 289 5.64 -25.38 -9.52
C ILE A 289 6.83 -25.69 -10.43
N LEU A 290 7.64 -26.70 -10.08
CA LEU A 290 8.74 -27.15 -10.94
C LEU A 290 8.23 -27.60 -12.29
N ARG A 291 7.23 -28.50 -12.33
CA ARG A 291 6.62 -28.93 -13.60
C ARG A 291 6.15 -27.74 -14.45
N PHE A 292 5.64 -26.70 -13.80
CA PHE A 292 5.20 -25.48 -14.46
C PHE A 292 6.36 -24.60 -15.00
N ILE A 293 7.47 -24.46 -14.27
CA ILE A 293 8.61 -23.58 -14.66
C ILE A 293 9.64 -24.31 -15.54
N THR A 294 9.82 -25.62 -15.39
CA THR A 294 10.83 -26.39 -16.13
C THR A 294 10.82 -26.14 -17.64
N PRO A 295 9.67 -26.09 -18.34
CA PRO A 295 9.64 -25.76 -19.77
C PRO A 295 10.29 -24.42 -20.11
N TYR A 296 10.07 -23.42 -19.26
CA TYR A 296 10.63 -22.08 -19.42
C TYR A 296 12.12 -22.02 -19.07
N ALA A 297 12.54 -22.71 -18.01
CA ALA A 297 13.94 -22.78 -17.59
C ALA A 297 14.81 -23.49 -18.64
N THR A 298 14.34 -24.61 -19.19
CA THR A 298 15.03 -25.35 -20.26
C THR A 298 15.23 -24.49 -21.51
N GLN A 299 14.23 -23.69 -21.89
CA GLN A 299 14.34 -22.76 -23.02
C GLN A 299 15.42 -21.68 -22.79
N ARG A 300 15.69 -21.32 -21.53
CA ARG A 300 16.74 -20.38 -21.12
C ARG A 300 18.06 -21.05 -20.74
N LEU A 301 18.19 -22.37 -20.93
CA LEU A 301 19.36 -23.16 -20.54
C LEU A 301 19.68 -23.09 -19.04
N VAL A 302 18.64 -22.96 -18.20
CA VAL A 302 18.75 -22.95 -16.74
C VAL A 302 18.37 -24.32 -16.20
N THR A 303 19.22 -24.89 -15.34
CA THR A 303 18.95 -26.16 -14.64
C THR A 303 18.42 -25.85 -13.24
N ILE A 304 17.31 -26.45 -12.85
CA ILE A 304 16.72 -26.29 -11.52
C ILE A 304 16.92 -27.60 -10.75
N GLU A 305 17.64 -27.53 -9.64
CA GLU A 305 17.82 -28.66 -8.71
C GLU A 305 17.01 -28.43 -7.45
N LEU A 306 16.12 -29.37 -7.13
CA LEU A 306 15.37 -29.37 -5.88
C LEU A 306 15.97 -30.42 -4.94
N SER A 307 16.43 -29.99 -3.77
CA SER A 307 16.93 -30.87 -2.72
C SER A 307 16.01 -30.78 -1.50
N HIS A 308 15.66 -31.94 -0.95
CA HIS A 308 14.87 -32.05 0.28
C HIS A 308 15.76 -32.60 1.39
N GLU A 309 15.86 -31.90 2.51
CA GLU A 309 16.57 -32.40 3.70
C GLU A 309 15.80 -33.52 4.42
N THR A 310 14.50 -33.66 4.19
CA THR A 310 13.66 -34.65 4.89
C THR A 310 12.59 -35.20 3.96
N GLU A 311 12.33 -36.52 4.05
CA GLU A 311 11.27 -37.18 3.27
C GLU A 311 9.88 -37.11 3.93
N ALA A 312 9.79 -36.64 5.17
CA ALA A 312 8.53 -36.51 5.89
C ALA A 312 7.62 -35.48 5.22
N PRO A 313 6.31 -35.75 5.08
CA PRO A 313 5.37 -34.81 4.46
C PRO A 313 5.22 -33.57 5.35
N LEU A 314 5.54 -32.41 4.79
CA LEU A 314 5.45 -31.11 5.47
C LEU A 314 4.14 -30.44 5.09
N PHE A 315 3.22 -30.37 6.05
CA PHE A 315 1.92 -29.73 5.87
C PHE A 315 1.91 -28.31 6.45
N ILE A 316 1.40 -27.34 5.67
CA ILE A 316 1.19 -25.97 6.14
C ILE A 316 -0.27 -25.55 5.92
N LEU A 317 -0.78 -24.67 6.78
CA LEU A 317 -2.06 -24.01 6.55
C LEU A 317 -1.82 -22.74 5.74
N GLY A 318 -2.36 -22.69 4.53
CA GLY A 318 -2.08 -21.58 3.62
C GLY A 318 -3.03 -21.52 2.45
N ASP A 319 -2.86 -20.50 1.63
CA ASP A 319 -3.52 -20.38 0.33
C ASP A 319 -2.55 -20.91 -0.72
N SER A 320 -2.91 -22.03 -1.35
CA SER A 320 -2.08 -22.71 -2.36
C SER A 320 -1.63 -21.73 -3.44
N LYS A 321 -2.54 -20.89 -3.95
CA LYS A 321 -2.24 -19.96 -5.04
C LYS A 321 -1.27 -18.87 -4.62
N LYS A 322 -1.41 -18.33 -3.39
CA LYS A 322 -0.47 -17.34 -2.85
C LYS A 322 0.91 -17.93 -2.63
N LEU A 323 0.99 -19.16 -2.12
CA LEU A 323 2.25 -19.88 -1.94
C LEU A 323 2.95 -20.09 -3.29
N ARG A 324 2.25 -20.66 -4.28
CA ARG A 324 2.78 -20.86 -5.63
C ARG A 324 3.26 -19.55 -6.25
N GLN A 325 2.47 -18.49 -6.11
CA GLN A 325 2.83 -17.18 -6.64
C GLN A 325 4.06 -16.58 -5.95
N CYS A 326 4.22 -16.77 -4.63
CA CYS A 326 5.41 -16.34 -3.91
C CYS A 326 6.66 -17.08 -4.41
N LEU A 327 6.56 -18.41 -4.55
CA LEU A 327 7.65 -19.27 -5.02
C LEU A 327 8.05 -18.95 -6.47
N ILE A 328 7.10 -18.69 -7.36
CA ILE A 328 7.40 -18.30 -8.74
C ILE A 328 8.06 -16.92 -8.81
N ASN A 329 7.61 -15.97 -7.98
CA ASN A 329 8.28 -14.67 -7.89
C ASN A 329 9.73 -14.83 -7.43
N LEU A 330 10.03 -15.71 -6.47
CA LEU A 330 11.40 -15.98 -6.03
C LEU A 330 12.26 -16.58 -7.15
N LEU A 331 11.72 -17.55 -7.89
CA LEU A 331 12.43 -18.21 -9.00
C LEU A 331 12.63 -17.29 -10.23
N ASN A 332 11.83 -16.23 -10.36
CA ASN A 332 12.05 -15.20 -11.38
C ASN A 332 13.12 -14.16 -10.99
N LEU A 333 13.42 -14.03 -9.70
CA LEU A 333 14.37 -13.05 -9.15
C LEU A 333 15.82 -13.57 -9.10
N SER A 334 16.04 -14.86 -9.38
CA SER A 334 17.34 -15.52 -9.51
C SER A 334 17.74 -15.72 -10.97
#